data_AF-A0A7X0C134-F1
#
_entry.id   AF-A0A7X0C134-F1
#
_cell.length_a   1.000
_cell.length_b   1.000
_cell.length_c   1.000
_cell.angle_alpha   90.00
_cell.angle_beta   90.00
_cell.angle_gamma   90.00
#
_symmetry.space_group_name_H-M   'P 1'
#
loop_
_entity.id
_entity.type
_entity.pdbx_description
1 polymer ?
#
loop_
_entity_poly.entity_id
_entity_poly.type
_entity_poly.pdbx_seq_one_letter_code
_entity_poly.pdbx_strand_id
1 'polypeptide(L)'
;MPPTRGRPIALKLLVLLLVPLTSLVGLWVFAASLAGGDGLRLLQINELVRNLSNPAEQMDVQLQSERLISVEFLTNGQGRDRLTTQRALTDRTVALFRQLAAQQRDLSPQMAAQLTALYGKLDELPQIRQKVDGPSPRPLDVIDGYSQIVDATFRMRDAMVLVPDTSLYRRARAVTMLGEAKDFLSRERAVITVVLARGRVTEAEREAFIGMAATRRLLYTQALPHLDSGLRVPYERLVGSPAYREFLEVENSLRGVAVLDGLPASAATWPVDAANLWAAVERNQFEAVQAVVQRVDPAADNILTKIGVAGGVGLLAVVASVLLSLRFRRRLGDELAGLRDAATELAEIRLAALVKRLRAGGQLPSPEEVAPLEVKADTAEVRDIVAAFNHVQATAVEAAVDQARLRHGVSQVFVNLARRNQSLLHRQLLQLDSMERKTEEPEVLEDLFRLDHLTTRMRRHAESLLILSDQAPGRGWRNPVPVHDVLRAAVAEVEEYQRVEVLQPPPVAVLGNAVTDVAHLVAELVENATLFSPPQTRVDLRTTSTRSGITVEVEDRGLGLTRAELDELNARLAETPEFDLARSDRLGLFVVSRLASRHGIRVRLGPSPYGGLSASVALPSSLLADQPALAGR
;
A
#
# COMPACT_ATOMS: atom_id res chain seq x y z
N MET A 1 22.73 -10.16 16.89
CA MET A 1 21.40 -10.32 16.27
C MET A 1 21.46 -9.73 14.87
N PRO A 2 21.09 -10.48 13.81
CA PRO A 2 21.05 -9.89 12.47
C PRO A 2 19.88 -8.88 12.41
N PRO A 3 20.01 -7.79 11.63
CA PRO A 3 19.00 -6.75 11.56
C PRO A 3 17.69 -7.31 10.99
N THR A 4 16.61 -7.10 11.73
CA THR A 4 15.25 -7.43 11.30
C THR A 4 14.95 -6.70 10.00
N ARG A 5 14.77 -7.45 8.90
CA ARG A 5 14.27 -6.93 7.62
C ARG A 5 12.92 -6.25 7.87
N GLY A 6 12.93 -4.93 8.01
CA GLY A 6 11.71 -4.13 8.05
C GLY A 6 10.88 -4.45 6.81
N ARG A 7 9.56 -4.65 6.99
CA ARG A 7 8.63 -4.82 5.86
C ARG A 7 8.89 -3.69 4.85
N PRO A 8 9.02 -3.99 3.54
CA PRO A 8 9.35 -2.98 2.53
C PRO A 8 8.35 -1.83 2.62
N ILE A 9 8.82 -0.59 2.53
CA ILE A 9 8.00 0.63 2.61
C ILE A 9 6.80 0.55 1.64
N ALA A 10 6.99 -0.12 0.51
CA ALA A 10 5.96 -0.45 -0.46
C ALA A 10 4.72 -1.18 0.13
N LEU A 11 4.89 -2.06 1.11
CA LEU A 11 3.80 -2.78 1.75
C LEU A 11 2.99 -1.85 2.66
N LYS A 12 3.64 -0.92 3.38
CA LYS A 12 2.94 0.06 4.24
C LYS A 12 2.11 1.02 3.39
N LEU A 13 2.66 1.51 2.28
CA LEU A 13 1.93 2.35 1.32
C LEU A 13 0.72 1.62 0.73
N LEU A 14 0.85 0.32 0.44
CA LEU A 14 -0.25 -0.50 -0.06
C LEU A 14 -1.38 -0.62 0.97
N VAL A 15 -1.05 -0.87 2.25
CA VAL A 15 -2.04 -0.97 3.33
C VAL A 15 -2.77 0.37 3.53
N LEU A 16 -2.06 1.49 3.46
CA LEU A 16 -2.64 2.83 3.58
C LEU A 16 -3.64 3.13 2.45
N LEU A 17 -3.33 2.68 1.22
CA LEU A 17 -4.19 2.90 0.05
C LEU A 17 -5.33 1.88 -0.05
N LEU A 18 -5.24 0.74 0.63
CA LEU A 18 -6.25 -0.33 0.58
C LEU A 18 -7.61 0.12 1.12
N VAL A 19 -7.63 0.83 2.25
CA VAL A 19 -8.87 1.28 2.91
C VAL A 19 -9.71 2.20 2.02
N PRO A 20 -9.18 3.30 1.45
CA PRO A 20 -9.97 4.15 0.57
C PRO A 20 -10.36 3.43 -0.73
N LEU A 21 -9.51 2.56 -1.28
CA LEU A 21 -9.83 1.82 -2.51
C LEU A 21 -10.98 0.82 -2.28
N THR A 22 -10.91 0.07 -1.19
CA THR A 22 -11.96 -0.90 -0.83
C THR A 22 -13.27 -0.21 -0.49
N SER A 23 -13.23 0.95 0.20
CA SER A 23 -14.40 1.79 0.42
C SER A 23 -15.01 2.30 -0.89
N LEU A 24 -14.18 2.80 -1.81
CA LEU A 24 -14.63 3.29 -3.13
C LEU A 24 -15.25 2.17 -3.96
N VAL A 25 -14.62 0.99 -4.00
CA VAL A 25 -15.16 -0.20 -4.68
C VAL A 25 -16.47 -0.63 -4.01
N GLY A 26 -16.53 -0.65 -2.68
CA GLY A 26 -17.73 -1.00 -1.93
C GLY A 26 -18.89 -0.05 -2.23
N LEU A 27 -18.64 1.25 -2.23
CA LEU A 27 -19.63 2.29 -2.57
C LEU A 27 -20.11 2.15 -4.02
N TRP A 28 -19.19 1.91 -4.96
CA TRP A 28 -19.53 1.72 -6.37
C TRP A 28 -20.37 0.45 -6.57
N VAL A 29 -19.98 -0.68 -5.98
CA VAL A 29 -20.76 -1.93 -6.03
C VAL A 29 -22.13 -1.74 -5.40
N PHE A 30 -22.21 -1.09 -4.24
CA PHE A 30 -23.48 -0.81 -3.57
C PHE A 30 -24.41 0.04 -4.44
N ALA A 31 -23.92 1.18 -4.97
CA ALA A 31 -24.70 2.05 -5.85
C ALA A 31 -25.11 1.34 -7.15
N ALA A 32 -24.20 0.58 -7.76
CA ALA A 32 -24.49 -0.21 -8.96
C ALA A 32 -25.51 -1.32 -8.68
N SER A 33 -25.47 -1.95 -7.50
CA SER A 33 -26.42 -2.99 -7.11
C SER A 33 -27.84 -2.45 -6.91
N LEU A 34 -27.98 -1.29 -6.26
CA LEU A 34 -29.26 -0.60 -6.10
C LEU A 34 -29.85 -0.22 -7.46
N ALA A 35 -29.04 0.44 -8.30
CA ALA A 35 -29.48 0.92 -9.59
C ALA A 35 -29.78 -0.24 -10.57
N GLY A 36 -28.95 -1.28 -10.58
CA GLY A 36 -29.17 -2.48 -11.40
C GLY A 36 -30.42 -3.27 -10.99
N GLY A 37 -30.72 -3.33 -9.68
CA GLY A 37 -31.95 -3.95 -9.17
C GLY A 37 -33.22 -3.26 -9.68
N ASP A 38 -33.24 -1.93 -9.73
CA ASP A 38 -34.37 -1.17 -10.27
C ASP A 38 -34.54 -1.40 -11.79
N GLY A 39 -33.44 -1.52 -12.53
CA GLY A 39 -33.47 -1.83 -13.96
C GLY A 39 -34.07 -3.21 -14.28
N LEU A 40 -33.69 -4.25 -13.53
CA LEU A 40 -34.24 -5.60 -13.68
C LEU A 40 -35.74 -5.66 -13.32
N ARG A 41 -36.16 -4.92 -12.29
CA ARG A 41 -37.59 -4.83 -11.92
C ARG A 41 -38.45 -4.20 -13.01
N LEU A 42 -37.94 -3.21 -13.73
CA LEU A 42 -38.66 -2.60 -14.86
C LEU A 42 -38.89 -3.60 -16.00
N LEU A 43 -37.90 -4.45 -16.30
CA LEU A 43 -38.06 -5.51 -17.29
C LEU A 43 -39.12 -6.54 -16.87
N GLN A 44 -39.12 -6.93 -15.59
CA GLN A 44 -40.15 -7.82 -15.03
C GLN A 44 -41.55 -7.20 -15.13
N ILE A 45 -41.71 -5.90 -14.84
CA ILE A 45 -43.00 -5.21 -14.99
C ILE A 45 -43.50 -5.27 -16.44
N ASN A 46 -42.62 -5.04 -17.42
CA ASN A 46 -43.02 -5.10 -18.83
C ASN A 46 -43.49 -6.51 -19.23
N GLU A 47 -42.81 -7.55 -18.73
CA GLU A 47 -43.21 -8.93 -18.95
C GLU A 47 -44.58 -9.24 -18.32
N LEU A 48 -44.81 -8.83 -17.07
CA LEU A 48 -46.10 -9.00 -16.39
C LEU A 48 -47.23 -8.27 -17.12
N VAL A 49 -46.99 -7.04 -17.60
CA VAL A 49 -47.99 -6.28 -18.38
C VAL A 49 -48.33 -7.02 -19.68
N ARG A 50 -47.33 -7.46 -20.44
CA ARG A 50 -47.52 -8.13 -21.73
C ARG A 50 -48.18 -9.50 -21.61
N ASN A 51 -47.82 -10.28 -20.60
CA ASN A 51 -48.21 -11.67 -20.47
C ASN A 51 -49.38 -11.92 -19.50
N LEU A 52 -49.69 -10.96 -18.61
CA LEU A 52 -50.82 -11.07 -17.69
C LEU A 52 -51.84 -9.96 -17.88
N SER A 53 -51.44 -8.69 -17.77
CA SER A 53 -52.40 -7.58 -17.80
C SER A 53 -53.12 -7.45 -19.15
N ASN A 54 -52.39 -7.47 -20.27
CA ASN A 54 -52.99 -7.30 -21.60
C ASN A 54 -53.91 -8.48 -21.99
N PRO A 55 -53.50 -9.76 -21.80
CA PRO A 55 -54.39 -10.90 -22.05
C PRO A 55 -55.59 -10.92 -21.12
N ALA A 56 -55.43 -10.49 -19.86
CA ALA A 56 -56.53 -10.37 -18.91
C ALA A 56 -57.56 -9.31 -19.36
N GLU A 57 -57.13 -8.15 -19.85
CA GLU A 57 -58.07 -7.14 -20.39
C GLU A 57 -58.83 -7.68 -21.62
N GLN A 58 -58.15 -8.40 -22.53
CA GLN A 58 -58.82 -9.04 -23.67
C GLN A 58 -59.87 -10.06 -23.23
N MET A 59 -59.54 -10.87 -22.21
CA MET A 59 -60.45 -11.83 -21.60
C MET A 59 -61.65 -11.14 -20.95
N ASP A 60 -61.43 -10.06 -20.19
CA ASP A 60 -62.49 -9.31 -19.52
C ASP A 60 -63.47 -8.70 -20.53
N VAL A 61 -63.00 -8.18 -21.67
CA VAL A 61 -63.87 -7.66 -22.75
C VAL A 61 -64.77 -8.77 -23.32
N GLN A 62 -64.24 -9.99 -23.49
CA GLN A 62 -65.06 -11.12 -23.95
C GLN A 62 -66.05 -11.60 -22.89
N LEU A 63 -65.65 -11.65 -21.61
CA LEU A 63 -66.55 -11.97 -20.49
C LEU A 63 -67.69 -10.95 -20.35
N GLN A 64 -67.39 -9.66 -20.49
CA GLN A 64 -68.37 -8.56 -20.49
C GLN A 64 -69.38 -8.70 -21.64
N SER A 65 -68.88 -9.06 -22.82
CA SER A 65 -69.71 -9.29 -24.02
C SER A 65 -70.57 -10.55 -23.88
N GLU A 66 -70.00 -11.65 -23.34
CA GLU A 66 -70.73 -12.87 -23.05
C GLU A 66 -71.80 -12.68 -21.99
N ARG A 67 -71.53 -11.89 -20.94
CA ARG A 67 -72.52 -11.50 -19.92
C ARG A 67 -73.73 -10.84 -20.56
N LEU A 68 -73.51 -9.81 -21.39
CA LEU A 68 -74.58 -9.09 -22.08
C LEU A 68 -75.37 -10.01 -23.02
N ILE A 69 -74.69 -10.78 -23.86
CA ILE A 69 -75.34 -11.68 -24.85
C ILE A 69 -76.08 -12.83 -24.15
N SER A 70 -75.56 -13.33 -23.02
CA SER A 70 -76.26 -14.33 -22.21
C SER A 70 -77.57 -13.76 -21.66
N VAL A 71 -77.55 -12.53 -21.16
CA VAL A 71 -78.76 -11.85 -20.68
C VAL A 71 -79.74 -11.58 -21.82
N GLU A 72 -79.28 -11.09 -22.98
CA GLU A 72 -80.12 -10.91 -24.18
C GLU A 72 -80.80 -12.23 -24.61
N PHE A 73 -80.07 -13.34 -24.55
CA PHE A 73 -80.60 -14.67 -24.86
C PHE A 73 -81.67 -15.12 -23.84
N LEU A 74 -81.44 -14.89 -22.54
CA LEU A 74 -82.40 -15.23 -21.49
C LEU A 74 -83.70 -14.45 -21.59
N THR A 75 -83.64 -13.20 -22.02
CA THR A 75 -84.80 -12.33 -22.06
C THR A 75 -85.60 -12.46 -23.35
N ASN A 76 -84.92 -12.68 -24.49
CA ASN A 76 -85.56 -12.66 -25.81
C ASN A 76 -85.75 -14.06 -26.41
N GLY A 77 -85.12 -15.10 -25.83
CA GLY A 77 -85.19 -16.49 -26.30
C GLY A 77 -84.55 -16.76 -27.66
N GLN A 78 -83.94 -15.75 -28.28
CA GLN A 78 -83.34 -15.79 -29.61
C GLN A 78 -81.83 -15.52 -29.54
N GLY A 79 -81.09 -15.86 -30.60
CA GLY A 79 -79.66 -15.54 -30.70
C GLY A 79 -78.70 -16.62 -30.18
N ARG A 80 -79.11 -17.89 -30.16
CA ARG A 80 -78.27 -19.03 -29.74
C ARG A 80 -76.95 -19.12 -30.51
N ASP A 81 -76.94 -18.85 -31.80
CA ASP A 81 -75.72 -18.89 -32.62
C ASP A 81 -74.73 -17.78 -32.23
N ARG A 82 -75.25 -16.58 -31.94
CA ARG A 82 -74.45 -15.44 -31.44
C ARG A 82 -73.86 -15.75 -30.07
N LEU A 83 -74.66 -16.34 -29.17
CA LEU A 83 -74.17 -16.79 -27.85
C LEU A 83 -73.09 -17.86 -27.98
N THR A 84 -73.27 -18.84 -28.86
CA THR A 84 -72.28 -19.91 -29.11
C THR A 84 -70.97 -19.33 -29.65
N THR A 85 -71.07 -18.41 -30.60
CA THR A 85 -69.90 -17.71 -31.18
C THR A 85 -69.16 -16.90 -30.10
N GLN A 86 -69.90 -16.16 -29.27
CA GLN A 86 -69.30 -15.39 -28.18
C GLN A 86 -68.61 -16.29 -27.14
N ARG A 87 -69.24 -17.41 -26.74
CA ARG A 87 -68.64 -18.38 -25.81
C ARG A 87 -67.30 -18.92 -26.33
N ALA A 88 -67.22 -19.23 -27.63
CA ALA A 88 -65.97 -19.68 -28.25
C ALA A 88 -64.87 -18.60 -28.24
N LEU A 89 -65.23 -17.33 -28.42
CA LEU A 89 -64.28 -16.21 -28.29
C LEU A 89 -63.78 -16.07 -26.86
N THR A 90 -64.68 -16.11 -25.88
CA THR A 90 -64.32 -16.09 -24.46
C THR A 90 -63.39 -17.25 -24.12
N ASP A 91 -63.72 -18.48 -24.50
CA ASP A 91 -62.91 -19.67 -24.22
C ASP A 91 -61.50 -19.55 -24.78
N ARG A 92 -61.37 -19.02 -26.01
CA ARG A 92 -60.07 -18.76 -26.62
C ARG A 92 -59.24 -17.76 -25.82
N THR A 93 -59.85 -16.65 -25.37
CA THR A 93 -59.14 -15.65 -24.55
C THR A 93 -58.78 -16.15 -23.15
N VAL A 94 -59.66 -16.93 -22.52
CA VAL A 94 -59.40 -17.59 -21.23
C VAL A 94 -58.25 -18.58 -21.34
N ALA A 95 -58.23 -19.40 -22.40
CA ALA A 95 -57.15 -20.36 -22.66
C ALA A 95 -55.81 -19.65 -22.91
N LEU A 96 -55.81 -18.58 -23.70
CA LEU A 96 -54.62 -17.77 -23.96
C LEU A 96 -54.09 -17.13 -22.67
N PHE A 97 -54.97 -16.55 -21.86
CA PHE A 97 -54.60 -15.98 -20.55
C PHE A 97 -53.96 -17.05 -19.66
N ARG A 98 -54.60 -18.22 -19.49
CA ARG A 98 -54.04 -19.34 -18.69
C ARG A 98 -52.67 -19.78 -19.21
N GLN A 99 -52.50 -19.88 -20.52
CA GLN A 99 -51.25 -20.29 -21.14
C GLN A 99 -50.11 -19.30 -20.84
N LEU A 100 -50.34 -18.00 -21.04
CA LEU A 100 -49.31 -16.97 -20.81
C LEU A 100 -49.03 -16.79 -19.32
N ALA A 101 -50.06 -16.88 -18.48
CA ALA A 101 -49.94 -16.79 -17.04
C ALA A 101 -49.15 -17.96 -16.43
N ALA A 102 -49.31 -19.18 -16.95
CA ALA A 102 -48.56 -20.36 -16.51
C ALA A 102 -47.05 -20.29 -16.84
N GLN A 103 -46.64 -19.43 -17.77
CA GLN A 103 -45.23 -19.25 -18.12
C GLN A 103 -44.48 -18.34 -17.14
N GLN A 104 -45.19 -17.61 -16.27
CA GLN A 104 -44.59 -16.68 -15.32
C GLN A 104 -43.99 -17.41 -14.12
N ARG A 105 -42.69 -17.20 -13.84
CA ARG A 105 -41.95 -17.95 -12.80
C ARG A 105 -41.63 -17.14 -11.53
N ASP A 106 -41.66 -15.81 -11.60
CA ASP A 106 -41.23 -14.92 -10.51
C ASP A 106 -42.37 -14.05 -9.97
N LEU A 107 -43.52 -14.68 -9.68
CA LEU A 107 -44.67 -13.99 -9.08
C LEU A 107 -44.48 -13.78 -7.58
N SER A 108 -44.90 -12.61 -7.07
CA SER A 108 -44.97 -12.40 -5.63
C SER A 108 -45.97 -13.37 -4.99
N PRO A 109 -45.81 -13.78 -3.72
CA PRO A 109 -46.76 -14.67 -3.05
C PRO A 109 -48.20 -14.16 -3.09
N GLN A 110 -48.38 -12.84 -2.94
CA GLN A 110 -49.69 -12.21 -3.03
C GLN A 110 -50.28 -12.30 -4.44
N MET A 111 -49.47 -12.05 -5.46
CA MET A 111 -49.90 -12.13 -6.86
C MET A 111 -50.23 -13.57 -7.27
N ALA A 112 -49.43 -14.55 -6.85
CA ALA A 112 -49.71 -15.97 -7.06
C ALA A 112 -51.03 -16.40 -6.41
N ALA A 113 -51.32 -15.90 -5.20
CA ALA A 113 -52.59 -16.16 -4.52
C ALA A 113 -53.79 -15.56 -5.28
N GLN A 114 -53.68 -14.31 -5.76
CA GLN A 114 -54.77 -13.69 -6.55
C GLN A 114 -54.95 -14.36 -7.92
N LEU A 115 -53.87 -14.77 -8.58
CA LEU A 115 -53.95 -15.54 -9.83
C LEU A 115 -54.64 -16.89 -9.61
N THR A 116 -54.33 -17.57 -8.50
CA THR A 116 -55.02 -18.82 -8.12
C THR A 116 -56.51 -18.58 -7.86
N ALA A 117 -56.86 -17.49 -7.18
CA ALA A 117 -58.25 -17.12 -6.95
C ALA A 117 -59.01 -16.81 -8.26
N LEU A 118 -58.35 -16.15 -9.22
CA LEU A 118 -58.89 -15.91 -10.56
C LEU A 118 -59.10 -17.21 -11.33
N TYR A 119 -58.16 -18.17 -11.26
CA TYR A 119 -58.36 -19.48 -11.88
C TYR A 119 -59.58 -20.21 -11.32
N GLY A 120 -59.74 -20.22 -9.99
CA GLY A 120 -60.92 -20.81 -9.35
C GLY A 120 -62.21 -20.17 -9.84
N LYS A 121 -62.24 -18.84 -10.01
CA LYS A 121 -63.40 -18.14 -10.57
C LYS A 121 -63.65 -18.45 -12.04
N LEU A 122 -62.60 -18.56 -12.85
CA LEU A 122 -62.71 -18.98 -14.25
C LEU A 122 -63.22 -20.42 -14.38
N ASP A 123 -62.89 -21.30 -13.43
CA ASP A 123 -63.43 -22.68 -13.40
C ASP A 123 -64.94 -22.71 -13.09
N GLU A 124 -65.53 -21.62 -12.59
CA GLU A 124 -66.98 -21.49 -12.38
C GLU A 124 -67.75 -21.14 -13.67
N LEU A 125 -67.05 -20.72 -14.74
CA LEU A 125 -67.65 -20.27 -16.01
C LEU A 125 -68.60 -21.31 -16.64
N PRO A 126 -68.30 -22.62 -16.69
CA PRO A 126 -69.23 -23.63 -17.19
C PRO A 126 -70.53 -23.70 -16.38
N GLN A 127 -70.47 -23.50 -15.05
CA GLN A 127 -71.67 -23.55 -14.19
C GLN A 127 -72.55 -22.32 -14.40
N ILE A 128 -71.96 -21.15 -14.66
CA ILE A 128 -72.70 -19.95 -15.07
C ILE A 128 -73.44 -20.21 -16.39
N ARG A 129 -72.75 -20.79 -17.38
CA ARG A 129 -73.34 -21.15 -18.68
C ARG A 129 -74.46 -22.19 -18.56
N GLN A 130 -74.30 -23.19 -17.68
CA GLN A 130 -75.37 -24.16 -17.39
C GLN A 130 -76.62 -23.51 -16.81
N LYS A 131 -76.47 -22.49 -15.94
CA LYS A 131 -77.62 -21.71 -15.46
C LYS A 131 -78.31 -20.99 -16.62
N VAL A 132 -77.55 -20.39 -17.53
CA VAL A 132 -78.09 -19.71 -18.73
C VAL A 132 -78.85 -20.68 -19.64
N ASP A 133 -78.35 -21.91 -19.79
CA ASP A 133 -78.94 -22.92 -20.67
C ASP A 133 -80.08 -23.70 -20.01
N GLY A 134 -80.22 -23.60 -18.69
CA GLY A 134 -81.20 -24.29 -17.87
C GLY A 134 -82.58 -23.60 -17.79
N PRO A 135 -83.56 -24.23 -17.13
CA PRO A 135 -84.88 -23.66 -16.96
C PRO A 135 -84.88 -22.51 -15.93
N SER A 136 -85.45 -21.37 -16.33
CA SER A 136 -85.77 -20.21 -15.47
C SER A 136 -84.61 -19.62 -14.64
N PRO A 137 -83.45 -19.29 -15.23
CA PRO A 137 -82.41 -18.56 -14.51
C PRO A 137 -82.86 -17.15 -14.14
N ARG A 138 -82.46 -16.67 -12.97
CA ARG A 138 -82.60 -15.26 -12.57
C ARG A 138 -81.50 -14.46 -13.28
N PRO A 139 -81.83 -13.47 -14.13
CA PRO A 139 -80.82 -12.73 -14.89
C PRO A 139 -79.76 -12.03 -14.01
N LEU A 140 -80.14 -11.54 -12.83
CA LEU A 140 -79.19 -10.96 -11.87
C LEU A 140 -78.13 -11.98 -11.40
N ASP A 141 -78.51 -13.24 -11.13
CA ASP A 141 -77.55 -14.28 -10.71
C ASP A 141 -76.51 -14.56 -11.80
N VAL A 142 -76.90 -14.44 -13.08
CA VAL A 142 -76.00 -14.60 -14.23
C VAL A 142 -75.08 -13.39 -14.36
N ILE A 143 -75.62 -12.18 -14.24
CA ILE A 143 -74.83 -10.94 -14.22
C ILE A 143 -73.77 -11.00 -13.12
N ASP A 144 -74.16 -11.39 -11.91
CA ASP A 144 -73.26 -11.49 -10.76
C ASP A 144 -72.20 -12.58 -10.95
N GLY A 145 -72.58 -13.74 -11.51
CA GLY A 145 -71.64 -14.83 -11.81
C GLY A 145 -70.48 -14.37 -12.70
N TYR A 146 -70.78 -13.75 -13.85
CA TYR A 146 -69.73 -13.20 -14.72
C TYR A 146 -68.96 -12.06 -14.03
N SER A 147 -69.66 -11.21 -13.28
CA SER A 147 -69.06 -10.07 -12.58
C SER A 147 -68.00 -10.49 -11.57
N GLN A 148 -68.22 -11.58 -10.82
CA GLN A 148 -67.24 -12.09 -9.86
C GLN A 148 -65.94 -12.56 -10.50
N ILE A 149 -65.99 -13.03 -11.76
CA ILE A 149 -64.79 -13.40 -12.52
C ILE A 149 -64.00 -12.13 -12.86
N VAL A 150 -64.66 -11.13 -13.43
CA VAL A 150 -64.01 -9.85 -13.79
C VAL A 150 -63.46 -9.14 -12.53
N ASP A 151 -64.19 -9.17 -11.41
CA ASP A 151 -63.73 -8.65 -10.12
C ASP A 151 -62.44 -9.35 -9.63
N ALA A 152 -62.30 -10.65 -9.88
CA ALA A 152 -61.07 -11.37 -9.56
C ALA A 152 -59.90 -10.94 -10.45
N THR A 153 -60.16 -10.58 -11.72
CA THR A 153 -59.16 -10.02 -12.62
C THR A 153 -58.62 -8.67 -12.10
N PHE A 154 -59.48 -7.80 -11.59
CA PHE A 154 -59.06 -6.52 -11.01
C PHE A 154 -58.23 -6.70 -9.72
N ARG A 155 -58.63 -7.63 -8.83
CA ARG A 155 -57.82 -7.97 -7.63
C ARG A 155 -56.44 -8.52 -7.99
N MET A 156 -56.35 -9.34 -9.04
CA MET A 156 -55.07 -9.81 -9.56
C MET A 156 -54.23 -8.65 -10.08
N ARG A 157 -54.80 -7.74 -10.87
CA ARG A 157 -54.10 -6.54 -11.38
C ARG A 157 -53.57 -5.65 -10.26
N ASP A 158 -54.33 -5.46 -9.19
CA ASP A 158 -53.87 -4.71 -8.02
C ASP A 158 -52.66 -5.37 -7.33
N ALA A 159 -52.59 -6.70 -7.33
CA ALA A 159 -51.45 -7.44 -6.79
C ALA A 159 -50.21 -7.47 -7.71
N MET A 160 -50.34 -7.07 -8.99
CA MET A 160 -49.21 -6.99 -9.94
C MET A 160 -48.24 -5.85 -9.60
N VAL A 161 -48.70 -4.83 -8.89
CA VAL A 161 -48.01 -3.54 -8.86
C VAL A 161 -46.97 -3.47 -7.72
N LEU A 162 -45.74 -3.91 -8.01
CA LEU A 162 -44.54 -3.61 -7.22
C LEU A 162 -43.72 -2.50 -7.91
N VAL A 163 -44.15 -1.24 -7.79
CA VAL A 163 -43.43 -0.10 -8.40
C VAL A 163 -42.78 0.76 -7.31
N PRO A 164 -41.46 1.06 -7.39
CA PRO A 164 -40.80 2.01 -6.49
C PRO A 164 -41.27 3.46 -6.69
N ASP A 165 -41.61 3.82 -7.93
CA ASP A 165 -42.15 5.13 -8.30
C ASP A 165 -43.65 5.25 -7.96
N THR A 166 -43.91 5.93 -6.84
CA THR A 166 -45.28 6.18 -6.34
C THR A 166 -46.17 6.95 -7.32
N SER A 167 -45.61 7.66 -8.32
CA SER A 167 -46.38 8.43 -9.30
C SER A 167 -46.88 7.56 -10.45
N LEU A 168 -46.02 6.68 -10.99
CA LEU A 168 -46.40 5.71 -12.01
C LEU A 168 -47.40 4.69 -11.44
N TYR A 169 -47.18 4.23 -10.20
CA TYR A 169 -48.12 3.40 -9.45
C TYR A 169 -49.52 4.04 -9.40
N ARG A 170 -49.61 5.30 -8.92
CA ARG A 170 -50.88 6.00 -8.75
C ARG A 170 -51.63 6.15 -10.08
N ARG A 171 -50.92 6.42 -11.18
CA ARG A 171 -51.51 6.52 -12.52
C ARG A 171 -52.03 5.17 -13.03
N ALA A 172 -51.24 4.11 -12.91
CA ALA A 172 -51.64 2.76 -13.32
C ALA A 172 -52.86 2.26 -12.53
N ARG A 173 -52.88 2.50 -11.20
CA ARG A 173 -54.05 2.18 -10.36
C ARG A 173 -55.27 2.98 -10.79
N ALA A 174 -55.13 4.28 -11.08
CA ALA A 174 -56.24 5.10 -11.56
C ALA A 174 -56.83 4.59 -12.89
N VAL A 175 -55.99 4.16 -13.84
CA VAL A 175 -56.47 3.53 -15.09
C VAL A 175 -57.15 2.18 -14.82
N THR A 176 -56.68 1.42 -13.82
CA THR A 176 -57.35 0.19 -13.38
C THR A 176 -58.74 0.48 -12.80
N MET A 177 -58.86 1.50 -11.94
CA MET A 177 -60.14 1.95 -11.37
C MET A 177 -61.12 2.43 -12.46
N LEU A 178 -60.62 3.05 -13.53
CA LEU A 178 -61.46 3.40 -14.69
C LEU A 178 -61.92 2.17 -15.48
N GLY A 179 -61.08 1.14 -15.55
CA GLY A 179 -61.46 -0.18 -16.07
C GLY A 179 -62.54 -0.84 -15.22
N GLU A 180 -62.44 -0.76 -13.90
CA GLU A 180 -63.49 -1.21 -12.96
C GLU A 180 -64.79 -0.43 -13.18
N ALA A 181 -64.71 0.90 -13.30
CA ALA A 181 -65.86 1.76 -13.58
C ALA A 181 -66.53 1.41 -14.92
N LYS A 182 -65.73 1.10 -15.94
CA LYS A 182 -66.20 0.57 -17.23
C LYS A 182 -66.96 -0.74 -17.01
N ASP A 183 -66.46 -1.69 -16.21
CA ASP A 183 -67.16 -2.94 -15.98
C ASP A 183 -68.53 -2.73 -15.31
N PHE A 184 -68.64 -1.81 -14.35
CA PHE A 184 -69.94 -1.45 -13.76
C PHE A 184 -70.92 -0.91 -14.80
N LEU A 185 -70.48 -0.10 -15.77
CA LEU A 185 -71.31 0.31 -16.90
C LEU A 185 -71.78 -0.89 -17.74
N SER A 186 -70.94 -1.92 -17.92
CA SER A 186 -71.34 -3.16 -18.60
C SER A 186 -72.40 -3.94 -17.79
N ARG A 187 -72.34 -3.93 -16.45
CA ARG A 187 -73.38 -4.52 -15.58
C ARG A 187 -74.70 -3.74 -15.69
N GLU A 188 -74.65 -2.41 -15.64
CA GLU A 188 -75.81 -1.52 -15.82
C GLU A 188 -76.50 -1.81 -17.16
N ARG A 189 -75.73 -1.95 -18.25
CA ARG A 189 -76.22 -2.33 -19.58
C ARG A 189 -76.96 -3.67 -19.58
N ALA A 190 -76.43 -4.67 -18.89
CA ALA A 190 -77.09 -5.97 -18.80
C ALA A 190 -78.42 -5.87 -18.03
N VAL A 191 -78.48 -5.10 -16.94
CA VAL A 191 -79.73 -4.86 -16.20
C VAL A 191 -80.76 -4.11 -17.06
N ILE A 192 -80.34 -3.11 -17.83
CA ILE A 192 -81.22 -2.39 -18.78
C ILE A 192 -81.88 -3.38 -19.75
N THR A 193 -81.13 -4.34 -20.30
CA THR A 193 -81.69 -5.39 -21.18
C THR A 193 -82.75 -6.24 -20.46
N VAL A 194 -82.52 -6.62 -19.19
CA VAL A 194 -83.49 -7.39 -18.39
C VAL A 194 -84.80 -6.62 -18.20
N VAL A 195 -84.67 -5.37 -17.81
CA VAL A 195 -85.80 -4.48 -17.50
C VAL A 195 -86.65 -4.24 -18.75
N LEU A 196 -86.02 -3.94 -19.88
CA LEU A 196 -86.72 -3.66 -21.14
C LEU A 196 -87.53 -4.84 -21.65
N ALA A 197 -86.95 -6.04 -21.61
CA ALA A 197 -87.65 -7.24 -22.05
C ALA A 197 -88.85 -7.58 -21.16
N ARG A 198 -88.80 -7.26 -19.87
CA ARG A 198 -89.92 -7.48 -18.93
C ARG A 198 -90.94 -6.33 -18.95
N GLY A 199 -90.58 -5.15 -19.45
CA GLY A 199 -91.42 -3.96 -19.44
C GLY A 199 -91.65 -3.35 -18.05
N ARG A 200 -90.95 -3.84 -17.01
CA ARG A 200 -91.04 -3.37 -15.62
C ARG A 200 -89.76 -3.68 -14.86
N VAL A 201 -89.50 -2.91 -13.80
CA VAL A 201 -88.35 -3.09 -12.91
C VAL A 201 -88.80 -3.77 -11.61
N THR A 202 -88.01 -4.70 -11.07
CA THR A 202 -88.19 -5.21 -9.70
C THR A 202 -87.35 -4.43 -8.70
N GLU A 203 -87.74 -4.42 -7.41
CA GLU A 203 -86.95 -3.72 -6.39
C GLU A 203 -85.49 -4.21 -6.34
N ALA A 204 -85.27 -5.53 -6.43
CA ALA A 204 -83.92 -6.09 -6.46
C ALA A 204 -83.09 -5.60 -7.67
N GLU A 205 -83.69 -5.49 -8.87
CA GLU A 205 -83.00 -4.96 -10.06
C GLU A 205 -82.71 -3.47 -9.90
N ARG A 206 -83.62 -2.72 -9.30
CA ARG A 206 -83.46 -1.28 -9.02
C ARG A 206 -82.34 -1.04 -8.01
N GLU A 207 -82.35 -1.74 -6.88
CA GLU A 207 -81.31 -1.65 -5.86
C GLU A 207 -79.93 -2.03 -6.41
N ALA A 208 -79.85 -3.13 -7.16
CA ALA A 208 -78.62 -3.55 -7.83
C ALA A 208 -78.11 -2.47 -8.81
N PHE A 209 -79.00 -1.91 -9.64
CA PHE A 209 -78.65 -0.84 -10.58
C PHE A 209 -78.15 0.42 -9.88
N ILE A 210 -78.82 0.85 -8.79
CA ILE A 210 -78.39 1.99 -7.96
C ILE A 210 -76.98 1.75 -7.41
N GLY A 211 -76.71 0.56 -6.88
CA GLY A 211 -75.40 0.19 -6.36
C GLY A 211 -74.30 0.23 -7.43
N MET A 212 -74.59 -0.29 -8.63
CA MET A 212 -73.65 -0.25 -9.76
C MET A 212 -73.34 1.18 -10.19
N ALA A 213 -74.36 2.00 -10.40
CA ALA A 213 -74.22 3.41 -10.81
C ALA A 213 -73.46 4.24 -9.76
N ALA A 214 -73.76 4.05 -8.48
CA ALA A 214 -73.06 4.72 -7.38
C ALA A 214 -71.58 4.33 -7.33
N THR A 215 -71.27 3.05 -7.47
CA THR A 215 -69.90 2.53 -7.46
C THR A 215 -69.11 3.05 -8.66
N ARG A 216 -69.71 3.04 -9.87
CA ARG A 216 -69.10 3.60 -11.08
C ARG A 216 -68.71 5.07 -10.90
N ARG A 217 -69.63 5.89 -10.38
CA ARG A 217 -69.37 7.33 -10.14
C ARG A 217 -68.28 7.56 -9.10
N LEU A 218 -68.24 6.74 -8.05
CA LEU A 218 -67.18 6.81 -7.03
C LEU A 218 -65.81 6.51 -7.65
N LEU A 219 -65.71 5.43 -8.44
CA LEU A 219 -64.47 5.03 -9.10
C LEU A 219 -63.96 6.11 -10.05
N TYR A 220 -64.84 6.72 -10.87
CA TYR A 220 -64.49 7.87 -11.70
C TYR A 220 -63.96 9.05 -10.87
N THR A 221 -64.66 9.41 -9.80
CA THR A 221 -64.29 10.54 -8.93
C THR A 221 -62.93 10.34 -8.27
N GLN A 222 -62.62 9.11 -7.85
CA GLN A 222 -61.33 8.79 -7.22
C GLN A 222 -60.20 8.66 -8.26
N ALA A 223 -60.47 8.16 -9.46
CA ALA A 223 -59.44 7.92 -10.47
C ALA A 223 -58.94 9.22 -11.14
N LEU A 224 -59.84 10.13 -11.53
CA LEU A 224 -59.50 11.30 -12.35
C LEU A 224 -58.40 12.22 -11.76
N PRO A 225 -58.36 12.51 -10.44
CA PRO A 225 -57.32 13.36 -9.84
C PRO A 225 -55.91 12.78 -9.97
N HIS A 226 -55.78 11.46 -10.08
CA HIS A 226 -54.49 10.76 -10.16
C HIS A 226 -53.94 10.67 -11.60
N LEU A 227 -54.76 10.94 -12.60
CA LEU A 227 -54.33 11.01 -14.00
C LEU A 227 -53.64 12.34 -14.31
N ASP A 228 -52.75 12.34 -15.30
CA ASP A 228 -52.22 13.57 -15.88
C ASP A 228 -53.21 14.19 -16.90
N SER A 229 -52.93 15.40 -17.37
CA SER A 229 -53.84 16.12 -18.28
C SER A 229 -54.13 15.34 -19.57
N GLY A 230 -53.11 14.66 -20.13
CA GLY A 230 -53.26 13.85 -21.34
C GLY A 230 -54.29 12.72 -21.18
N LEU A 231 -54.29 12.03 -20.05
CA LEU A 231 -55.22 10.94 -19.77
C LEU A 231 -56.56 11.40 -19.18
N ARG A 232 -56.58 12.53 -18.45
CA ARG A 232 -57.78 13.05 -17.78
C ARG A 232 -58.77 13.70 -18.75
N VAL A 233 -58.25 14.50 -19.70
CA VAL A 233 -59.07 15.33 -20.62
C VAL A 233 -60.04 14.52 -21.50
N PRO A 234 -59.70 13.32 -22.03
CA PRO A 234 -60.67 12.47 -22.73
C PRO A 234 -61.88 12.09 -21.88
N TYR A 235 -61.68 11.79 -20.58
CA TYR A 235 -62.77 11.47 -19.66
C TYR A 235 -63.59 12.69 -19.24
N GLU A 236 -62.96 13.85 -19.04
CA GLU A 236 -63.68 15.11 -18.79
C GLU A 236 -64.57 15.48 -19.99
N ARG A 237 -64.06 15.32 -21.21
CA ARG A 237 -64.84 15.52 -22.44
C ARG A 237 -65.99 14.52 -22.56
N LEU A 238 -65.79 13.28 -22.15
CA LEU A 238 -66.85 12.27 -22.14
C LEU A 238 -68.02 12.70 -21.24
N VAL A 239 -67.73 13.20 -20.03
CA VAL A 239 -68.76 13.69 -19.09
C VAL A 239 -69.58 14.84 -19.68
N GLY A 240 -68.99 15.68 -20.54
CA GLY A 240 -69.69 16.74 -21.26
C GLY A 240 -70.43 16.31 -22.54
N SER A 241 -70.29 15.04 -22.97
CA SER A 241 -70.80 14.57 -24.27
C SER A 241 -72.32 14.33 -24.27
N PRO A 242 -72.99 14.37 -25.45
CA PRO A 242 -74.39 13.96 -25.58
C PRO A 242 -74.65 12.54 -25.09
N ALA A 243 -73.80 11.57 -25.46
CA ALA A 243 -73.94 10.16 -25.07
C ALA A 243 -73.95 9.97 -23.54
N TYR A 244 -73.14 10.75 -22.81
CA TYR A 244 -73.16 10.68 -21.35
C TYR A 244 -74.44 11.29 -20.76
N ARG A 245 -74.91 12.43 -21.30
CA ARG A 245 -76.17 13.05 -20.86
C ARG A 245 -77.39 12.16 -21.15
N GLU A 246 -77.45 11.55 -22.33
CA GLU A 246 -78.52 10.62 -22.71
C GLU A 246 -78.56 9.42 -21.76
N PHE A 247 -77.40 8.83 -21.45
CA PHE A 247 -77.32 7.74 -20.48
C PHE A 247 -77.68 8.17 -19.05
N LEU A 248 -77.35 9.40 -18.63
CA LEU A 248 -77.77 9.91 -17.33
C LEU A 248 -79.29 9.99 -17.18
N GLU A 249 -80.03 10.25 -18.26
CA GLU A 249 -81.50 10.21 -18.25
C GLU A 249 -82.03 8.79 -18.04
N VAL A 250 -81.36 7.78 -18.63
CA VAL A 250 -81.64 6.37 -18.36
C VAL A 250 -81.43 6.05 -16.88
N GLU A 251 -80.29 6.45 -16.33
CA GLU A 251 -79.98 6.23 -14.92
C GLU A 251 -81.00 6.92 -14.00
N ASN A 252 -81.31 8.19 -14.25
CA ASN A 252 -82.27 8.94 -13.44
C ASN A 252 -83.65 8.30 -13.47
N SER A 253 -84.08 7.81 -14.62
CA SER A 253 -85.35 7.09 -14.78
C SER A 253 -85.37 5.80 -13.95
N LEU A 254 -84.34 4.95 -14.05
CA LEU A 254 -84.24 3.69 -13.31
C LEU A 254 -84.08 3.85 -11.80
N ARG A 255 -83.51 4.97 -11.34
CA ARG A 255 -83.45 5.30 -9.90
C ARG A 255 -84.80 5.77 -9.35
N GLY A 256 -85.65 6.35 -10.19
CA GLY A 256 -86.98 6.82 -9.81
C GLY A 256 -87.89 5.69 -9.36
N VAL A 257 -88.91 6.00 -8.55
CA VAL A 257 -89.88 5.01 -8.05
C VAL A 257 -90.95 4.70 -9.12
N ALA A 258 -91.25 5.66 -10.00
CA ALA A 258 -92.27 5.53 -11.05
C ALA A 258 -92.00 4.36 -12.03
N VAL A 259 -90.74 3.92 -12.14
CA VAL A 259 -90.33 2.81 -13.01
C VAL A 259 -90.82 1.44 -12.53
N LEU A 260 -91.26 1.35 -11.26
CA LEU A 260 -91.89 0.16 -10.69
C LEU A 260 -93.31 -0.06 -11.25
N ASP A 261 -93.99 1.04 -11.62
CA ASP A 261 -95.35 1.01 -12.19
C ASP A 261 -95.36 0.82 -13.71
N GLY A 262 -94.20 0.98 -14.37
CA GLY A 262 -94.03 0.77 -15.81
C GLY A 262 -92.88 1.58 -16.40
N LEU A 263 -92.39 1.17 -17.58
CA LEU A 263 -91.31 1.90 -18.27
C LEU A 263 -91.84 3.12 -19.05
N PRO A 264 -91.10 4.24 -19.07
CA PRO A 264 -91.44 5.39 -19.90
C PRO A 264 -91.26 5.07 -21.39
N ALA A 265 -91.92 5.82 -22.28
CA ALA A 265 -91.79 5.63 -23.73
C ALA A 265 -90.35 5.82 -24.24
N SER A 266 -89.55 6.65 -23.56
CA SER A 266 -88.11 6.83 -23.84
C SER A 266 -87.29 5.56 -23.61
N ALA A 267 -87.83 4.56 -22.90
CA ALA A 267 -87.13 3.30 -22.65
C ALA A 267 -86.71 2.56 -23.93
N ALA A 268 -87.39 2.81 -25.05
CA ALA A 268 -87.03 2.24 -26.35
C ALA A 268 -85.63 2.62 -26.84
N THR A 269 -85.06 3.77 -26.41
CA THR A 269 -83.71 4.21 -26.82
C THR A 269 -82.60 3.75 -25.88
N TRP A 270 -82.94 3.31 -24.67
CA TRP A 270 -81.97 2.99 -23.62
C TRP A 270 -80.85 2.02 -24.05
N PRO A 271 -81.10 0.95 -24.84
CA PRO A 271 -80.03 0.07 -25.32
C PRO A 271 -79.01 0.79 -26.19
N VAL A 272 -79.49 1.72 -27.04
CA VAL A 272 -78.65 2.50 -27.96
C VAL A 272 -77.83 3.51 -27.17
N ASP A 273 -78.46 4.23 -26.24
CA ASP A 273 -77.81 5.23 -25.39
C ASP A 273 -76.68 4.58 -24.56
N ALA A 274 -76.96 3.41 -23.99
CA ALA A 274 -75.99 2.65 -23.21
C ALA A 274 -74.87 2.04 -24.08
N ALA A 275 -75.15 1.62 -25.31
CA ALA A 275 -74.14 1.16 -26.26
C ALA A 275 -73.22 2.29 -26.73
N ASN A 276 -73.77 3.49 -26.97
CA ASN A 276 -73.02 4.69 -27.35
C ASN A 276 -72.05 5.10 -26.25
N LEU A 277 -72.52 5.16 -25.00
CA LEU A 277 -71.64 5.47 -23.87
C LEU A 277 -70.57 4.39 -23.68
N TRP A 278 -70.93 3.11 -23.75
CA TRP A 278 -69.97 2.00 -23.68
C TRP A 278 -68.85 2.14 -24.72
N ALA A 279 -69.20 2.37 -25.98
CA ALA A 279 -68.21 2.51 -27.04
C ALA A 279 -67.27 3.69 -26.81
N ALA A 280 -67.77 4.79 -26.23
CA ALA A 280 -66.94 5.95 -25.89
C ALA A 280 -66.02 5.67 -24.69
N VAL A 281 -66.51 5.01 -23.64
CA VAL A 281 -65.69 4.60 -22.49
C VAL A 281 -64.63 3.59 -22.90
N GLU A 282 -64.99 2.59 -23.71
CA GLU A 282 -64.06 1.57 -24.19
C GLU A 282 -62.90 2.17 -24.99
N ARG A 283 -63.18 3.12 -25.89
CA ARG A 283 -62.14 3.85 -26.62
C ARG A 283 -61.20 4.60 -25.68
N ASN A 284 -61.75 5.38 -24.75
CA ASN A 284 -60.95 6.14 -23.79
C ASN A 284 -60.11 5.22 -22.89
N GLN A 285 -60.66 4.08 -22.46
CA GLN A 285 -59.95 3.10 -21.63
C GLN A 285 -58.84 2.41 -22.42
N PHE A 286 -59.09 2.01 -23.67
CA PHE A 286 -58.06 1.42 -24.53
C PHE A 286 -56.90 2.39 -24.77
N GLU A 287 -57.19 3.65 -25.10
CA GLU A 287 -56.18 4.69 -25.26
C GLU A 287 -55.40 4.95 -23.97
N ALA A 288 -56.09 4.99 -22.81
CA ALA A 288 -55.45 5.21 -21.53
C ALA A 288 -54.50 4.06 -21.13
N VAL A 289 -54.92 2.80 -21.32
CA VAL A 289 -54.08 1.63 -21.09
C VAL A 289 -52.85 1.67 -22.00
N GLN A 290 -53.03 1.92 -23.31
CA GLN A 290 -51.91 2.03 -24.26
C GLN A 290 -50.94 3.14 -23.89
N ALA A 291 -51.43 4.32 -23.50
CA ALA A 291 -50.59 5.44 -23.10
C ALA A 291 -49.81 5.18 -21.80
N VAL A 292 -50.36 4.41 -20.85
CA VAL A 292 -49.60 3.95 -19.67
C VAL A 292 -48.50 2.98 -20.09
N VAL A 293 -48.80 1.99 -20.94
CA VAL A 293 -47.82 1.01 -21.42
C VAL A 293 -46.68 1.66 -22.23
N GLN A 294 -47.00 2.53 -23.18
CA GLN A 294 -46.01 3.22 -24.02
C GLN A 294 -45.07 4.15 -23.25
N ARG A 295 -45.45 4.59 -22.05
CA ARG A 295 -44.58 5.40 -21.19
C ARG A 295 -43.61 4.59 -20.35
N VAL A 296 -43.85 3.28 -20.18
CA VAL A 296 -42.96 2.39 -19.43
C VAL A 296 -41.69 2.08 -20.22
N ASP A 297 -41.79 1.87 -21.53
CA ASP A 297 -40.65 1.53 -22.40
C ASP A 297 -39.55 2.63 -22.42
N PRO A 298 -39.81 3.91 -22.72
CA PRO A 298 -38.78 4.96 -22.74
C PRO A 298 -38.28 5.34 -21.34
N ALA A 299 -39.10 5.16 -20.30
CA ALA A 299 -38.66 5.33 -18.92
C ALA A 299 -37.65 4.25 -18.53
N ALA A 300 -37.89 2.99 -18.94
CA ALA A 300 -36.95 1.89 -18.75
C ALA A 300 -35.64 2.14 -19.50
N ASP A 301 -35.69 2.56 -20.77
CA ASP A 301 -34.48 2.88 -21.54
C ASP A 301 -33.65 4.02 -20.92
N ASN A 302 -34.31 5.09 -20.46
CA ASN A 302 -33.63 6.22 -19.81
C ASN A 302 -33.02 5.82 -18.46
N ILE A 303 -33.69 4.96 -17.69
CA ILE A 303 -33.16 4.45 -16.42
C ILE A 303 -31.98 3.50 -16.69
N LEU A 304 -32.12 2.57 -17.62
CA LEU A 304 -31.06 1.63 -17.99
C LEU A 304 -29.82 2.34 -18.57
N THR A 305 -30.00 3.36 -19.40
CA THR A 305 -28.90 4.19 -19.91
C THR A 305 -28.23 4.99 -18.79
N LYS A 306 -28.99 5.60 -17.86
CA LYS A 306 -28.42 6.26 -16.67
C LYS A 306 -27.65 5.27 -15.78
N ILE A 307 -28.15 4.06 -15.58
CA ILE A 307 -27.45 2.98 -14.86
C ILE A 307 -26.16 2.62 -15.58
N GLY A 308 -26.21 2.43 -16.91
CA GLY A 308 -25.04 2.10 -17.73
C GLY A 308 -23.98 3.20 -17.71
N VAL A 309 -24.38 4.46 -17.86
CA VAL A 309 -23.47 5.62 -17.81
C VAL A 309 -22.91 5.81 -16.40
N ALA A 310 -23.74 5.84 -15.36
CA ALA A 310 -23.27 6.03 -13.98
C ALA A 310 -22.40 4.85 -13.51
N GLY A 311 -22.80 3.62 -13.85
CA GLY A 311 -22.03 2.40 -13.59
C GLY A 311 -20.69 2.41 -14.31
N GLY A 312 -20.68 2.75 -15.60
CA GLY A 312 -19.47 2.83 -16.43
C GLY A 312 -18.52 3.95 -15.99
N VAL A 313 -19.02 5.16 -15.74
CA VAL A 313 -18.23 6.29 -15.22
C VAL A 313 -17.67 5.96 -13.84
N GLY A 314 -18.48 5.35 -12.96
CA GLY A 314 -18.03 4.90 -11.65
C GLY A 314 -16.91 3.84 -11.74
N LEU A 315 -17.04 2.88 -12.67
CA LEU A 315 -16.00 1.88 -12.90
C LEU A 315 -14.71 2.52 -13.42
N LEU A 316 -14.82 3.46 -14.36
CA LEU A 316 -13.68 4.22 -14.87
C LEU A 316 -12.99 4.99 -13.74
N ALA A 317 -13.73 5.62 -12.83
CA ALA A 317 -13.18 6.33 -11.67
C ALA A 317 -12.47 5.37 -10.69
N VAL A 318 -13.04 4.18 -10.45
CA VAL A 318 -12.40 3.12 -9.64
C VAL A 318 -11.10 2.67 -10.29
N VAL A 319 -11.12 2.35 -11.60
CA VAL A 319 -9.94 1.91 -12.35
C VAL A 319 -8.87 2.99 -12.37
N ALA A 320 -9.23 4.24 -12.65
CA ALA A 320 -8.32 5.38 -12.60
C ALA A 320 -7.69 5.56 -11.20
N SER A 321 -8.49 5.42 -10.14
CA SER A 321 -7.99 5.50 -8.76
C SER A 321 -7.00 4.36 -8.43
N VAL A 322 -7.31 3.14 -8.87
CA VAL A 322 -6.40 1.99 -8.74
C VAL A 322 -5.09 2.25 -9.49
N LEU A 323 -5.16 2.69 -10.75
CA LEU A 323 -3.98 2.97 -11.57
C LEU A 323 -3.12 4.08 -10.97
N LEU A 324 -3.74 5.17 -10.51
CA LEU A 324 -3.05 6.28 -9.86
C LEU A 324 -2.37 5.83 -8.55
N SER A 325 -3.06 5.03 -7.74
CA SER A 325 -2.51 4.42 -6.52
C SER A 325 -1.30 3.53 -6.81
N LEU A 326 -1.39 2.66 -7.82
CA LEU A 326 -0.29 1.79 -8.23
C LEU A 326 0.90 2.59 -8.79
N ARG A 327 0.64 3.69 -9.49
CA ARG A 327 1.66 4.60 -10.03
C ARG A 327 2.38 5.36 -8.90
N PHE A 328 1.64 5.89 -7.93
CA PHE A 328 2.19 6.58 -6.76
C PHE A 328 3.06 5.64 -5.93
N ARG A 329 2.59 4.41 -5.69
CA ARG A 329 3.35 3.37 -5.01
C ARG A 329 4.67 3.05 -5.71
N ARG A 330 4.65 2.87 -7.04
CA ARG A 330 5.89 2.59 -7.81
C ARG A 330 6.87 3.75 -7.70
N ARG A 331 6.41 4.98 -7.97
CA ARG A 331 7.26 6.19 -7.91
C ARG A 331 7.92 6.39 -6.56
N LEU A 332 7.15 6.45 -5.47
CA LEU A 332 7.72 6.62 -4.13
C LEU A 332 8.53 5.43 -3.66
N GLY A 333 8.17 4.22 -4.09
CA GLY A 333 8.94 3.01 -3.80
C GLY A 333 10.33 3.07 -4.43
N ASP A 334 10.41 3.47 -5.70
CA ASP A 334 11.66 3.57 -6.45
C ASP A 334 12.56 4.71 -5.92
N GLU A 335 11.97 5.88 -5.61
CA GLU A 335 12.71 7.02 -5.02
C GLU A 335 13.32 6.67 -3.66
N LEU A 336 12.53 6.09 -2.75
CA LEU A 336 12.99 5.74 -1.40
C LEU A 336 13.98 4.58 -1.41
N ALA A 337 13.83 3.62 -2.34
CA ALA A 337 14.80 2.55 -2.54
C ALA A 337 16.14 3.12 -3.04
N GLY A 338 16.11 3.98 -4.06
CA GLY A 338 17.31 4.65 -4.56
C GLY A 338 18.02 5.48 -3.50
N LEU A 339 17.27 6.22 -2.68
CA LEU A 339 17.83 6.98 -1.56
C LEU A 339 18.49 6.08 -0.51
N ARG A 340 17.83 4.97 -0.15
CA ARG A 340 18.39 3.99 0.79
C ARG A 340 19.70 3.40 0.26
N ASP A 341 19.72 2.99 -1.00
CA ASP A 341 20.88 2.36 -1.60
C ASP A 341 22.05 3.34 -1.69
N ALA A 342 21.80 4.58 -2.11
CA ALA A 342 22.80 5.66 -2.13
C ALA A 342 23.34 6.01 -0.74
N ALA A 343 22.47 6.09 0.28
CA ALA A 343 22.89 6.34 1.66
C ALA A 343 23.76 5.20 2.21
N THR A 344 23.44 3.95 1.87
CA THR A 344 24.22 2.77 2.27
C THR A 344 25.59 2.76 1.57
N GLU A 345 25.64 3.05 0.26
CA GLU A 345 26.87 3.17 -0.51
C GLU A 345 27.78 4.27 0.04
N LEU A 346 27.22 5.44 0.36
CA LEU A 346 27.97 6.55 0.94
C LEU A 346 28.63 6.14 2.27
N ALA A 347 27.85 5.56 3.18
CA ALA A 347 28.31 5.24 4.54
C ALA A 347 29.28 4.06 4.57
N GLU A 348 28.94 2.94 3.93
CA GLU A 348 29.69 1.69 4.05
C GLU A 348 30.87 1.60 3.09
N ILE A 349 30.80 2.27 1.93
CA ILE A 349 31.81 2.15 0.88
C ILE A 349 32.65 3.42 0.81
N ARG A 350 32.06 4.56 0.44
CA ARG A 350 32.83 5.77 0.10
C ARG A 350 33.51 6.39 1.33
N LEU A 351 32.74 6.69 2.39
CA LEU A 351 33.27 7.37 3.57
C LEU A 351 34.24 6.47 4.35
N ALA A 352 33.93 5.18 4.46
CA ALA A 352 34.80 4.20 5.08
C ALA A 352 36.14 4.04 4.33
N ALA A 353 36.10 3.98 2.98
CA ALA A 353 37.30 3.93 2.15
C ALA A 353 38.13 5.21 2.28
N LEU A 354 37.50 6.38 2.28
CA LEU A 354 38.16 7.68 2.44
C LEU A 354 38.90 7.75 3.78
N VAL A 355 38.25 7.39 4.88
CA VAL A 355 38.87 7.38 6.22
C VAL A 355 40.06 6.43 6.26
N LYS A 356 39.94 5.23 5.69
CA LYS A 356 41.04 4.25 5.63
C LYS A 356 42.24 4.78 4.83
N ARG A 357 41.98 5.51 3.74
CA ARG A 357 43.02 6.09 2.87
C ARG A 357 43.73 7.27 3.51
N LEU A 358 42.99 8.17 4.15
CA LEU A 358 43.55 9.29 4.89
C LEU A 358 44.45 8.82 6.04
N ARG A 359 44.10 7.72 6.71
CA ARG A 359 44.96 7.05 7.72
C ARG A 359 46.24 6.47 7.13
N ALA A 360 46.20 5.93 5.91
CA ALA A 360 47.32 5.21 5.30
C ALA A 360 48.42 6.09 4.69
N GLY A 361 48.24 7.42 4.63
CA GLY A 361 49.30 8.28 4.07
C GLY A 361 48.89 9.70 3.68
N GLY A 362 47.75 10.23 4.13
CA GLY A 362 47.37 11.63 3.91
C GLY A 362 47.15 12.02 2.44
N GLN A 363 46.90 11.06 1.54
CA GLN A 363 46.56 11.36 0.15
C GLN A 363 45.22 12.11 0.07
N LEU A 364 45.15 13.10 -0.83
CA LEU A 364 43.93 13.86 -1.06
C LEU A 364 42.77 12.95 -1.51
N PRO A 365 41.52 13.27 -1.13
CA PRO A 365 40.35 12.53 -1.59
C PRO A 365 40.31 12.42 -3.11
N SER A 366 39.91 11.26 -3.64
CA SER A 366 39.70 11.11 -5.08
C SER A 366 38.40 11.80 -5.53
N PRO A 367 38.30 12.27 -6.79
CA PRO A 367 37.11 12.95 -7.28
C PRO A 367 35.81 12.17 -7.09
N GLU A 368 35.85 10.84 -7.20
CA GLU A 368 34.69 9.95 -6.99
C GLU A 368 34.19 9.92 -5.54
N GLU A 369 35.06 10.10 -4.57
CA GLU A 369 34.69 10.11 -3.14
C GLU A 369 34.00 11.41 -2.72
N VAL A 370 34.28 12.50 -3.44
CA VAL A 370 33.73 13.84 -3.17
C VAL A 370 32.56 14.15 -4.11
N ALA A 371 32.33 13.33 -5.13
CA ALA A 371 31.21 13.49 -6.04
C ALA A 371 29.87 13.43 -5.28
N PRO A 372 28.92 14.35 -5.56
CA PRO A 372 27.58 14.30 -4.99
C PRO A 372 26.86 13.01 -5.35
N LEU A 373 25.98 12.54 -4.46
CA LEU A 373 25.06 11.45 -4.77
C LEU A 373 24.02 11.90 -5.81
N GLU A 374 23.95 11.18 -6.91
CA GLU A 374 22.91 11.35 -7.94
C GLU A 374 21.80 10.32 -7.74
N VAL A 375 20.77 10.70 -6.98
CA VAL A 375 19.56 9.89 -6.78
C VAL A 375 18.40 10.50 -7.57
N LYS A 376 17.65 9.69 -8.31
CA LYS A 376 16.41 10.14 -8.96
C LYS A 376 15.40 10.58 -7.89
N ALA A 377 15.01 11.85 -7.93
CA ALA A 377 14.07 12.45 -6.99
C ALA A 377 13.05 13.33 -7.74
N ASP A 378 11.88 12.77 -8.06
CA ASP A 378 10.79 13.49 -8.71
C ASP A 378 9.96 14.29 -7.68
N THR A 379 9.90 13.85 -6.42
CA THR A 379 9.22 14.53 -5.30
C THR A 379 10.11 15.60 -4.65
N ALA A 380 9.53 16.74 -4.25
CA ALA A 380 10.27 17.87 -3.66
C ALA A 380 10.96 17.48 -2.34
N GLU A 381 10.25 16.79 -1.45
CA GLU A 381 10.75 16.35 -0.15
C GLU A 381 11.96 15.40 -0.30
N VAL A 382 11.96 14.54 -1.32
CA VAL A 382 13.09 13.63 -1.58
C VAL A 382 14.29 14.41 -2.12
N ARG A 383 14.08 15.41 -2.98
CA ARG A 383 15.18 16.29 -3.45
C ARG A 383 15.84 17.03 -2.30
N ASP A 384 15.06 17.55 -1.35
CA ASP A 384 15.59 18.25 -0.18
C ASP A 384 16.44 17.31 0.69
N ILE A 385 16.01 16.05 0.85
CA ILE A 385 16.78 15.04 1.58
C ILE A 385 18.09 14.70 0.86
N VAL A 386 18.08 14.54 -0.47
CA VAL A 386 19.30 14.31 -1.26
C VAL A 386 20.27 15.48 -1.11
N ALA A 387 19.78 16.72 -1.17
CA ALA A 387 20.59 17.92 -0.96
C ALA A 387 21.21 17.95 0.45
N ALA A 388 20.42 17.62 1.49
CA ALA A 388 20.91 17.52 2.85
C ALA A 388 21.98 16.44 3.02
N PHE A 389 21.81 15.26 2.41
CA PHE A 389 22.81 14.18 2.42
C PHE A 389 24.12 14.60 1.75
N ASN A 390 24.04 15.28 0.60
CA ASN A 390 25.21 15.81 -0.09
C ASN A 390 25.94 16.87 0.75
N HIS A 391 25.20 17.70 1.50
CA HIS A 391 25.81 18.64 2.43
C HIS A 391 26.53 17.92 3.59
N VAL A 392 25.90 16.91 4.20
CA VAL A 392 26.52 16.09 5.25
C VAL A 392 27.76 15.36 4.73
N GLN A 393 27.72 14.81 3.51
CA GLN A 393 28.90 14.20 2.86
C GLN A 393 30.03 15.22 2.74
N ALA A 394 29.76 16.40 2.18
CA ALA A 394 30.78 17.42 1.98
C ALA A 394 31.44 17.82 3.30
N THR A 395 30.65 18.07 4.35
CA THR A 395 31.17 18.40 5.70
C THR A 395 31.96 17.24 6.31
N ALA A 396 31.52 15.98 6.12
CA ALA A 396 32.24 14.81 6.64
C ALA A 396 33.58 14.61 5.93
N VAL A 397 33.63 14.81 4.60
CA VAL A 397 34.87 14.78 3.82
C VAL A 397 35.83 15.88 4.28
N GLU A 398 35.33 17.11 4.44
CA GLU A 398 36.11 18.26 4.93
C GLU A 398 36.69 17.98 6.32
N ALA A 399 35.87 17.54 7.27
CA ALA A 399 36.32 17.20 8.62
C ALA A 399 37.39 16.08 8.63
N ALA A 400 37.24 15.06 7.77
CA ALA A 400 38.23 14.00 7.63
C ALA A 400 39.56 14.51 7.07
N VAL A 401 39.52 15.40 6.08
CA VAL A 401 40.71 16.04 5.50
C VAL A 401 41.42 16.94 6.53
N ASP A 402 40.68 17.75 7.27
CA ASP A 402 41.24 18.63 8.30
C ASP A 402 41.89 17.83 9.43
N GLN A 403 41.28 16.70 9.84
CA GLN A 403 41.88 15.79 10.81
C GLN A 403 43.20 15.20 10.29
N ALA A 404 43.28 14.82 9.01
CA ALA A 404 44.52 14.35 8.41
C ALA A 404 45.60 15.44 8.35
N ARG A 405 45.22 16.69 8.03
CA ARG A 405 46.12 17.86 8.04
C ARG A 405 46.67 18.15 9.44
N LEU A 406 45.82 18.14 10.47
CA LEU A 406 46.24 18.32 11.86
C LEU A 406 47.28 17.28 12.27
N ARG A 407 47.02 16.00 11.95
CA ARG A 407 47.96 14.90 12.24
C ARG A 407 49.31 15.08 11.53
N HIS A 408 49.29 15.50 10.25
CA HIS A 408 50.52 15.80 9.53
C HIS A 408 51.26 16.99 10.14
N GLY A 409 50.55 18.05 10.53
CA GLY A 409 51.12 19.22 11.20
C GLY A 409 51.82 18.88 12.52
N VAL A 410 51.20 18.05 13.36
CA VAL A 410 51.83 17.56 14.60
C VAL A 410 53.12 16.79 14.32
N SER A 411 53.12 15.91 13.31
CA SER A 411 54.33 15.16 12.92
C SER A 411 55.47 16.08 12.49
N GLN A 412 55.18 17.16 11.74
CA GLN A 412 56.19 18.14 11.33
C GLN A 412 56.79 18.92 12.51
N VAL A 413 56.00 19.20 13.56
CA VAL A 413 56.51 19.84 14.78
C VAL A 413 57.57 18.97 15.45
N PHE A 414 57.36 17.64 15.53
CA PHE A 414 58.36 16.70 16.07
C PHE A 414 59.67 16.68 15.28
N VAL A 415 59.59 16.63 13.95
CA VAL A 415 60.78 16.73 13.08
C VAL A 415 61.56 18.01 13.34
N ASN A 416 60.85 19.15 13.41
CA ASN A 416 61.47 20.45 13.61
C ASN A 416 62.13 20.56 14.99
N LEU A 417 61.47 20.08 16.04
CA LEU A 417 62.01 20.05 17.39
C LEU A 417 63.27 19.18 17.46
N ALA A 418 63.20 17.99 16.87
CA ALA A 418 64.32 17.05 16.83
C ALA A 418 65.56 17.63 16.11
N ARG A 419 65.39 18.20 14.91
CA ARG A 419 66.49 18.83 14.15
C ARG A 419 67.09 20.02 14.90
N ARG A 420 66.27 20.84 15.56
CA ARG A 420 66.75 21.98 16.35
C ARG A 420 67.57 21.52 17.56
N ASN A 421 67.10 20.50 18.28
CA ASN A 421 67.85 19.89 19.38
C ASN A 421 69.18 19.30 18.89
N GLN A 422 69.18 18.54 17.78
CA GLN A 422 70.41 18.01 17.18
C GLN A 422 71.42 19.12 16.84
N SER A 423 70.98 20.23 16.25
CA SER A 423 71.88 21.34 15.90
C SER A 423 72.50 22.01 17.13
N LEU A 424 71.76 22.11 18.25
CA LEU A 424 72.29 22.66 19.50
C LEU A 424 73.29 21.69 20.12
N LEU A 425 72.95 20.41 20.19
CA LEU A 425 73.79 19.36 20.76
C LEU A 425 75.09 19.18 19.98
N HIS A 426 75.05 19.25 18.64
CA HIS A 426 76.26 19.17 17.82
C HIS A 426 77.26 20.29 18.15
N ARG A 427 76.78 21.52 18.37
CA ARG A 427 77.64 22.64 18.79
C ARG A 427 78.19 22.42 20.20
N GLN A 428 77.38 21.87 21.10
CA GLN A 428 77.79 21.55 22.47
C GLN A 428 78.89 20.48 22.50
N LEU A 429 78.75 19.39 21.72
CA LEU A 429 79.77 18.34 21.59
C LEU A 429 81.11 18.90 21.08
N LEU A 430 81.08 19.77 20.06
CA LEU A 430 82.30 20.41 19.56
C LEU A 430 82.99 21.28 20.62
N GLN A 431 82.21 21.92 21.48
CA GLN A 431 82.73 22.73 22.57
C GLN A 431 83.32 21.86 23.69
N LEU A 432 82.67 20.74 24.03
CA LEU A 432 83.16 19.74 24.98
C LEU A 432 84.47 19.11 24.49
N ASP A 433 84.54 18.63 23.24
CA ASP A 433 85.76 18.09 22.61
C ASP A 433 86.91 19.11 22.61
N SER A 434 86.59 20.40 22.40
CA SER A 434 87.62 21.45 22.53
C SER A 434 88.08 21.70 23.98
N MET A 435 87.24 21.47 25.00
CA MET A 435 87.63 21.60 26.40
C MET A 435 88.46 20.39 26.83
N GLU A 436 88.05 19.19 26.43
CA GLU A 436 88.74 17.92 26.70
C GLU A 436 90.19 17.95 26.20
N ARG A 437 90.42 18.43 24.97
CA ARG A 437 91.76 18.56 24.40
C ARG A 437 92.65 19.61 25.07
N LYS A 438 92.10 20.52 25.87
CA LYS A 438 92.83 21.62 26.52
C LYS A 438 93.12 21.36 28.00
N THR A 439 92.59 20.28 28.57
CA THR A 439 92.67 19.97 29.98
C THR A 439 93.52 18.72 30.20
N GLU A 440 94.53 18.79 31.06
CA GLU A 440 95.36 17.64 31.47
C GLU A 440 95.08 17.19 32.91
N GLU A 441 94.19 17.89 33.63
CA GLU A 441 93.79 17.58 35.01
C GLU A 441 92.83 16.37 35.05
N PRO A 442 93.17 15.26 35.74
CA PRO A 442 92.38 14.03 35.71
C PRO A 442 90.94 14.18 36.20
N GLU A 443 90.70 14.97 37.26
CA GLU A 443 89.36 15.17 37.83
C GLU A 443 88.44 15.96 36.87
N VAL A 444 88.98 16.99 36.20
CA VAL A 444 88.22 17.80 35.24
C VAL A 444 87.94 17.01 33.94
N LEU A 445 88.89 16.17 33.52
CA LEU A 445 88.67 15.21 32.42
C LEU A 445 87.54 14.24 32.75
N GLU A 446 87.48 13.69 33.96
CA GLU A 446 86.40 12.79 34.38
C GLU A 446 85.03 13.49 34.32
N ASP A 447 84.94 14.74 34.78
CA ASP A 447 83.70 15.52 34.70
C ASP A 447 83.32 15.90 33.25
N LEU A 448 84.30 16.18 32.38
CA LEU A 448 84.06 16.40 30.94
C LEU A 448 83.57 15.13 30.25
N PHE A 449 84.13 13.96 30.57
CA PHE A 449 83.63 12.68 30.07
C PHE A 449 82.17 12.44 30.48
N ARG A 450 81.79 12.75 31.73
CA ARG A 450 80.39 12.67 32.19
C ARG A 450 79.47 13.61 31.39
N LEU A 451 79.93 14.82 31.06
CA LEU A 451 79.17 15.78 30.24
C LEU A 451 79.04 15.35 28.77
N ASP A 452 80.08 14.76 28.19
CA ASP A 452 80.03 14.21 26.83
C ASP A 452 79.02 13.05 26.74
N HIS A 453 79.02 12.15 27.72
CA HIS A 453 78.03 11.09 27.83
C HIS A 453 76.59 11.64 27.92
N LEU A 454 76.34 12.66 28.74
CA LEU A 454 75.02 13.31 28.80
C LEU A 454 74.62 13.95 27.47
N THR A 455 75.56 14.55 26.76
CA THR A 455 75.30 15.21 25.47
C THR A 455 75.01 14.19 24.36
N THR A 456 75.73 13.06 24.35
CA THR A 456 75.47 11.92 23.46
C THR A 456 74.09 11.31 23.72
N ARG A 457 73.64 11.22 24.98
CA ARG A 457 72.27 10.80 25.35
C ARG A 457 71.20 11.76 24.83
N MET A 458 71.40 13.06 25.01
CA MET A 458 70.46 14.05 24.47
C MET A 458 70.37 13.98 22.94
N ARG A 459 71.48 13.65 22.24
CA ARG A 459 71.49 13.45 20.79
C ARG A 459 70.60 12.27 20.40
N ARG A 460 70.71 11.16 21.12
CA ARG A 460 69.86 9.97 20.93
C ARG A 460 68.38 10.31 21.13
N HIS A 461 68.01 11.02 22.19
CA HIS A 461 66.61 11.43 22.39
C HIS A 461 66.07 12.30 21.25
N ALA A 462 66.89 13.19 20.70
CA ALA A 462 66.50 13.93 19.50
C ALA A 462 66.33 13.01 18.27
N GLU A 463 67.14 11.96 18.13
CA GLU A 463 67.00 10.94 17.08
C GLU A 463 65.76 10.05 17.27
N SER A 464 65.42 9.67 18.51
CA SER A 464 64.18 8.97 18.87
C SER A 464 62.95 9.78 18.41
N LEU A 465 62.99 11.11 18.50
CA LEU A 465 61.93 12.00 17.98
C LEU A 465 61.86 12.06 16.45
N LEU A 466 62.98 11.86 15.72
CA LEU A 466 62.96 11.76 14.25
C LEU A 466 62.30 10.45 13.80
N ILE A 467 62.57 9.36 14.52
CA ILE A 467 61.96 8.05 14.28
C ILE A 467 60.44 8.12 14.44
N LEU A 468 59.90 8.97 15.34
CA LEU A 468 58.45 9.22 15.47
C LEU A 468 57.81 9.79 14.18
N SER A 469 58.59 10.44 13.33
CA SER A 469 58.11 11.13 12.13
C SER A 469 58.42 10.38 10.84
N ASP A 470 58.84 9.11 10.94
CA ASP A 470 59.26 8.24 9.83
C ASP A 470 60.45 8.77 9.02
N GLN A 471 61.23 9.68 9.60
CA GLN A 471 62.47 10.16 8.99
C GLN A 471 63.64 9.34 9.53
N ALA A 472 64.41 8.74 8.62
CA ALA A 472 65.65 8.06 9.00
C ALA A 472 66.66 9.07 9.55
N PRO A 473 67.36 8.76 10.66
CA PRO A 473 68.53 9.52 11.10
C PRO A 473 69.55 9.58 9.96
N GLY A 474 70.23 10.72 9.79
CA GLY A 474 71.15 10.96 8.67
C GLY A 474 72.34 9.98 8.59
N ARG A 475 73.02 9.98 7.42
CA ARG A 475 74.22 9.19 7.03
C ARG A 475 74.32 7.79 7.68
N GLY A 476 73.74 6.80 7.00
CA GLY A 476 73.96 5.38 7.32
C GLY A 476 75.35 4.88 6.89
N TRP A 477 75.74 3.72 7.43
CA TRP A 477 76.97 3.04 7.08
C TRP A 477 76.88 2.46 5.66
N ARG A 478 77.96 2.58 4.87
CA ARG A 478 77.99 2.06 3.50
C ARG A 478 78.37 0.59 3.40
N ASN A 479 79.23 0.13 4.31
CA ASN A 479 79.76 -1.24 4.32
C ASN A 479 79.12 -2.03 5.49
N PRO A 480 79.05 -3.37 5.40
CA PRO A 480 78.64 -4.20 6.53
C PRO A 480 79.59 -4.04 7.73
N VAL A 481 79.02 -4.02 8.94
CA VAL A 481 79.75 -3.84 10.20
C VAL A 481 79.60 -5.10 11.06
N PRO A 482 80.68 -5.67 11.63
CA PRO A 482 80.59 -6.86 12.48
C PRO A 482 79.54 -6.70 13.59
N VAL A 483 78.72 -7.72 13.85
CA VAL A 483 77.67 -7.70 14.89
C VAL A 483 78.25 -7.32 16.24
N HIS A 484 79.43 -7.85 16.57
CA HIS A 484 80.16 -7.46 17.77
C HIS A 484 80.34 -5.94 17.91
N ASP A 485 80.70 -5.25 16.82
CA ASP A 485 80.95 -3.81 16.83
C ASP A 485 79.63 -3.03 16.90
N VAL A 486 78.57 -3.53 16.27
CA VAL A 486 77.21 -2.96 16.38
C VAL A 486 76.69 -3.07 17.82
N LEU A 487 76.87 -4.21 18.47
CA LEU A 487 76.47 -4.41 19.87
C LEU A 487 77.33 -3.57 20.83
N ARG A 488 78.63 -3.47 20.58
CA ARG A 488 79.51 -2.59 21.36
C ARG A 488 79.13 -1.11 21.21
N ALA A 489 78.77 -0.70 20.00
CA ALA A 489 78.25 0.64 19.76
C ALA A 489 76.93 0.87 20.52
N ALA A 490 76.01 -0.09 20.49
CA ALA A 490 74.77 -0.02 21.26
C ALA A 490 75.02 0.09 22.79
N VAL A 491 75.99 -0.65 23.32
CA VAL A 491 76.36 -0.58 24.74
C VAL A 491 77.04 0.75 25.10
N ALA A 492 77.88 1.29 24.22
CA ALA A 492 78.52 2.59 24.43
C ALA A 492 77.51 3.76 24.45
N GLU A 493 76.28 3.55 23.99
CA GLU A 493 75.20 4.54 23.99
C GLU A 493 74.33 4.52 25.27
N VAL A 494 74.62 3.62 26.23
CA VAL A 494 73.87 3.41 27.48
C VAL A 494 74.60 4.05 28.66
N GLU A 495 73.86 4.66 29.61
CA GLU A 495 74.44 5.35 30.79
C GLU A 495 75.31 4.42 31.64
N GLU A 496 74.78 3.24 31.95
CA GLU A 496 75.42 2.23 32.79
C GLU A 496 76.21 1.20 31.95
N TYR A 497 76.93 1.63 30.91
CA TYR A 497 77.64 0.74 29.98
C TYR A 497 78.61 -0.23 30.68
N GLN A 498 79.18 0.18 31.82
CA GLN A 498 80.08 -0.64 32.63
C GLN A 498 79.40 -1.87 33.25
N ARG A 499 78.06 -1.84 33.36
CA ARG A 499 77.24 -2.93 33.87
C ARG A 499 76.83 -3.93 32.78
N VAL A 500 77.18 -3.67 31.52
CA VAL A 500 76.74 -4.48 30.38
C VAL A 500 77.88 -5.34 29.85
N GLU A 501 77.65 -6.65 29.76
CA GLU A 501 78.64 -7.61 29.28
C GLU A 501 78.20 -8.24 27.95
N VAL A 502 79.00 -8.05 26.89
CA VAL A 502 78.72 -8.62 25.55
C VAL A 502 79.37 -10.00 25.43
N LEU A 503 78.55 -11.05 25.37
CA LEU A 503 79.00 -12.45 25.41
C LEU A 503 79.00 -13.07 23.99
N GLN A 504 80.19 -13.48 23.54
CA GLN A 504 80.47 -14.34 22.36
C GLN A 504 79.60 -14.09 21.11
N PRO A 505 79.76 -12.96 20.41
CA PRO A 505 79.08 -12.76 19.12
C PRO A 505 79.69 -13.64 18.02
N PRO A 506 78.85 -14.23 17.14
CA PRO A 506 79.32 -14.98 15.96
C PRO A 506 80.01 -14.07 14.93
N PRO A 507 80.88 -14.63 14.06
CA PRO A 507 81.64 -13.86 13.06
C PRO A 507 80.78 -13.49 11.83
N VAL A 508 79.83 -12.58 12.03
CA VAL A 508 78.83 -12.13 11.04
C VAL A 508 78.67 -10.61 11.13
N ALA A 509 78.29 -9.98 10.03
CA ALA A 509 78.13 -8.53 9.93
C ALA A 509 76.68 -8.12 9.69
N VAL A 510 76.29 -6.93 10.15
CA VAL A 510 75.01 -6.27 9.85
C VAL A 510 75.19 -5.39 8.62
N LEU A 511 74.23 -5.43 7.68
CA LEU A 511 74.24 -4.56 6.51
C LEU A 511 74.22 -3.08 6.91
N GLY A 512 75.03 -2.27 6.23
CA GLY A 512 75.28 -0.88 6.63
C GLY A 512 74.05 0.01 6.77
N ASN A 513 73.00 -0.22 5.98
CA ASN A 513 71.74 0.51 6.04
C ASN A 513 70.89 0.18 7.29
N ALA A 514 71.17 -0.92 7.98
CA ALA A 514 70.48 -1.34 9.20
C ALA A 514 71.33 -1.13 10.47
N VAL A 515 72.64 -0.86 10.35
CA VAL A 515 73.57 -0.74 11.48
C VAL A 515 73.08 0.25 12.54
N THR A 516 72.78 1.49 12.13
CA THR A 516 72.35 2.55 13.06
C THR A 516 71.02 2.19 13.74
N ASP A 517 70.06 1.69 12.98
CA ASP A 517 68.73 1.33 13.50
C ASP A 517 68.79 0.11 14.43
N VAL A 518 69.65 -0.87 14.13
CA VAL A 518 69.87 -2.05 14.98
C VAL A 518 70.61 -1.67 16.26
N ALA A 519 71.66 -0.84 16.17
CA ALA A 519 72.38 -0.34 17.33
C ALA A 519 71.44 0.43 18.26
N HIS A 520 70.62 1.32 17.71
CA HIS A 520 69.66 2.12 18.47
C HIS A 520 68.56 1.24 19.10
N LEU A 521 67.99 0.28 18.37
CA LEU A 521 67.01 -0.67 18.91
C LEU A 521 67.59 -1.44 20.11
N VAL A 522 68.81 -1.95 19.98
CA VAL A 522 69.47 -2.69 21.06
C VAL A 522 69.79 -1.75 22.23
N ALA A 523 70.27 -0.53 21.97
CA ALA A 523 70.56 0.46 23.01
C ALA A 523 69.30 0.80 23.84
N GLU A 524 68.13 0.97 23.20
CA GLU A 524 66.87 1.20 23.94
C GLU A 524 66.48 0.02 24.85
N LEU A 525 66.74 -1.22 24.42
CA LEU A 525 66.46 -2.40 25.24
C LEU A 525 67.46 -2.55 26.39
N VAL A 526 68.74 -2.26 26.14
CA VAL A 526 69.79 -2.30 27.15
C VAL A 526 69.59 -1.20 28.19
N GLU A 527 69.24 0.03 27.77
CA GLU A 527 68.91 1.14 28.68
C GLU A 527 67.75 0.77 29.61
N ASN A 528 66.67 0.17 29.07
CA ASN A 528 65.56 -0.32 29.87
C ASN A 528 66.03 -1.42 30.86
N ALA A 529 66.80 -2.40 30.37
CA ALA A 529 67.34 -3.47 31.21
C ALA A 529 68.20 -2.93 32.36
N THR A 530 69.05 -1.93 32.11
CA THR A 530 69.90 -1.32 33.14
C THR A 530 69.10 -0.46 34.12
N LEU A 531 68.07 0.25 33.65
CA LEU A 531 67.22 1.15 34.44
C LEU A 531 66.31 0.37 35.41
N PHE A 532 65.76 -0.76 34.98
CA PHE A 532 64.86 -1.59 35.79
C PHE A 532 65.59 -2.65 36.63
N SER A 533 66.92 -2.75 36.52
CA SER A 533 67.74 -3.66 37.30
C SER A 533 68.46 -2.97 38.47
N PRO A 534 68.60 -3.62 39.65
CA PRO A 534 69.34 -3.05 40.77
C PRO A 534 70.79 -2.67 40.40
N PRO A 535 71.36 -1.55 40.92
CA PRO A 535 72.66 -1.02 40.49
C PRO A 535 73.84 -2.01 40.60
N GLN A 536 73.79 -2.95 41.54
CA GLN A 536 74.81 -3.97 41.77
C GLN A 536 74.75 -5.18 40.82
N THR A 537 73.78 -5.22 39.91
CA THR A 537 73.58 -6.33 38.96
C THR A 537 74.08 -5.97 37.56
N ARG A 538 74.59 -6.97 36.83
CA ARG A 538 74.98 -6.84 35.41
C ARG A 538 73.83 -7.19 34.47
N VAL A 539 73.86 -6.62 33.27
CA VAL A 539 72.99 -6.94 32.14
C VAL A 539 73.82 -7.71 31.12
N ASP A 540 73.35 -8.89 30.73
CA ASP A 540 74.09 -9.79 29.86
C ASP A 540 73.53 -9.68 28.43
N LEU A 541 74.42 -9.44 27.45
CA LEU A 541 74.07 -9.35 26.03
C LEU A 541 74.58 -10.61 25.31
N ARG A 542 73.67 -11.53 24.98
CA ARG A 542 74.02 -12.83 24.39
C ARG A 542 73.59 -12.89 22.94
N THR A 543 74.43 -13.47 22.09
CA THR A 543 74.10 -13.62 20.67
C THR A 543 74.12 -15.08 20.25
N THR A 544 73.03 -15.55 19.64
CA THR A 544 72.90 -16.92 19.14
C THR A 544 72.61 -16.91 17.65
N SER A 545 73.38 -17.68 16.88
CA SER A 545 73.12 -17.88 15.44
C SER A 545 72.05 -18.96 15.24
N THR A 546 71.08 -18.69 14.38
CA THR A 546 69.97 -19.60 14.03
C THR A 546 69.87 -19.74 12.51
N ARG A 547 69.11 -20.73 12.00
CA ARG A 547 68.91 -20.88 10.55
C ARG A 547 68.19 -19.68 9.91
N SER A 548 67.47 -18.88 10.71
CA SER A 548 66.70 -17.71 10.26
C SER A 548 67.45 -16.38 10.38
N GLY A 549 68.69 -16.39 10.87
CA GLY A 549 69.46 -15.18 11.17
C GLY A 549 70.05 -15.25 12.58
N ILE A 550 70.10 -14.12 13.28
CA ILE A 550 70.72 -14.01 14.61
C ILE A 550 69.68 -13.59 15.64
N THR A 551 69.78 -14.12 16.85
CA THR A 551 69.03 -13.63 18.01
C THR A 551 69.99 -12.97 18.98
N VAL A 552 69.72 -11.70 19.32
CA VAL A 552 70.37 -10.95 20.40
C VAL A 552 69.44 -10.98 21.59
N GLU A 553 69.89 -11.53 22.71
CA GLU A 553 69.16 -11.57 23.98
C GLU A 553 69.77 -10.55 24.93
N VAL A 554 68.94 -9.63 25.42
CA VAL A 554 69.27 -8.70 26.49
C VAL A 554 68.65 -9.22 27.77
N GLU A 555 69.46 -9.71 28.69
CA GLU A 555 69.00 -10.38 29.90
C GLU A 555 69.31 -9.54 31.15
N ASP A 556 68.27 -9.23 31.91
CA ASP A 556 68.34 -8.38 33.09
C ASP A 556 68.00 -9.16 34.38
N ARG A 557 68.27 -8.52 35.53
CA ARG A 557 68.03 -9.06 36.88
C ARG A 557 67.08 -8.18 37.68
N GLY A 558 66.19 -7.46 36.98
CA GLY A 558 65.24 -6.51 37.52
C GLY A 558 63.98 -7.14 38.09
N LEU A 559 62.97 -6.30 38.31
CA LEU A 559 61.63 -6.75 38.68
C LEU A 559 60.95 -7.33 37.44
N GLY A 560 60.70 -8.64 37.43
CA GLY A 560 59.87 -9.27 36.40
C GLY A 560 58.46 -8.66 36.32
N LEU A 561 57.82 -8.84 35.18
CA LEU A 561 56.47 -8.34 34.91
C LEU A 561 55.42 -9.45 35.03
N THR A 562 54.18 -9.07 35.32
CA THR A 562 53.07 -10.03 35.25
C THR A 562 52.85 -10.50 33.82
N ARG A 563 52.24 -11.68 33.65
CA ARG A 563 51.94 -12.22 32.31
C ARG A 563 51.05 -11.28 31.48
N ALA A 564 50.08 -10.62 32.11
CA ALA A 564 49.21 -9.66 31.43
C ALA A 564 49.97 -8.43 30.93
N GLU A 565 50.91 -7.91 31.73
CA GLU A 565 51.77 -6.80 31.33
C GLU A 565 52.74 -7.22 30.21
N LEU A 566 53.34 -8.40 30.29
CA LEU A 566 54.18 -8.94 29.21
C LEU A 566 53.41 -9.16 27.91
N ASP A 567 52.19 -9.68 27.98
CA ASP A 567 51.34 -9.89 26.80
C ASP A 567 50.94 -8.54 26.18
N GLU A 568 50.63 -7.53 27.00
CA GLU A 568 50.35 -6.16 26.53
C GLU A 568 51.56 -5.52 25.85
N LEU A 569 52.76 -5.61 26.46
CA LEU A 569 53.98 -5.07 25.89
C LEU A 569 54.37 -5.78 24.59
N ASN A 570 54.25 -7.12 24.55
CA ASN A 570 54.51 -7.91 23.34
C ASN A 570 53.50 -7.61 22.23
N ALA A 571 52.22 -7.40 22.56
CA ALA A 571 51.20 -7.00 21.59
C ALA A 571 51.54 -5.64 20.95
N ARG A 572 52.01 -4.67 21.76
CA ARG A 572 52.46 -3.35 21.26
C ARG A 572 53.75 -3.41 20.45
N LEU A 573 54.67 -4.31 20.79
CA LEU A 573 55.88 -4.55 20.00
C LEU A 573 55.56 -5.20 18.64
N ALA A 574 54.45 -5.96 18.54
CA ALA A 574 54.00 -6.64 17.33
C ALA A 574 53.08 -5.79 16.44
N GLU A 575 52.13 -5.06 17.03
CA GLU A 575 51.21 -4.15 16.34
C GLU A 575 51.74 -2.73 16.52
N THR A 576 52.49 -2.19 15.55
CA THR A 576 53.02 -0.82 15.60
C THR A 576 51.87 0.19 15.80
N PRO A 577 51.59 0.69 17.02
CA PRO A 577 50.41 1.50 17.26
C PRO A 577 50.68 2.95 16.82
N GLU A 578 49.64 3.77 16.67
CA GLU A 578 49.83 5.21 16.50
C GLU A 578 50.38 5.82 17.80
N PHE A 579 51.36 6.73 17.68
CA PHE A 579 51.98 7.38 18.83
C PHE A 579 50.94 8.25 19.58
N ASP A 580 50.74 7.97 20.87
CA ASP A 580 49.87 8.73 21.76
C ASP A 580 50.68 9.70 22.62
N LEU A 581 50.41 11.00 22.47
CA LEU A 581 51.06 12.09 23.17
C LEU A 581 50.85 12.05 24.69
N ALA A 582 49.80 11.37 25.16
CA ALA A 582 49.45 11.30 26.57
C ALA A 582 50.34 10.33 27.39
N ARG A 583 51.23 9.54 26.75
CA ARG A 583 52.03 8.48 27.38
C ARG A 583 53.52 8.58 27.03
N SER A 584 54.18 9.68 27.42
CA SER A 584 55.58 9.95 27.06
C SER A 584 56.62 9.10 27.79
N ASP A 585 56.23 8.39 28.86
CA ASP A 585 57.07 7.53 29.71
C ASP A 585 57.59 6.27 29.00
N ARG A 586 57.08 5.95 27.80
CA ARG A 586 57.35 4.68 27.10
C ARG A 586 57.87 4.86 25.67
N LEU A 587 58.50 6.01 25.41
CA LEU A 587 59.06 6.35 24.10
C LEU A 587 60.04 5.27 23.58
N GLY A 588 60.86 4.67 24.46
CA GLY A 588 61.87 3.66 24.07
C GLY A 588 61.26 2.40 23.44
N LEU A 589 60.21 1.83 24.03
CA LEU A 589 59.55 0.64 23.46
C LEU A 589 58.80 0.96 22.16
N PHE A 590 58.30 2.19 22.00
CA PHE A 590 57.72 2.65 20.74
C PHE A 590 58.79 2.71 19.63
N VAL A 591 59.96 3.29 19.92
CA VAL A 591 61.11 3.34 19.00
C VAL A 591 61.53 1.93 18.61
N VAL A 592 61.65 1.02 19.58
CA VAL A 592 61.93 -0.42 19.34
C VAL A 592 60.90 -1.02 18.40
N SER A 593 59.60 -0.87 18.66
CA SER A 593 58.53 -1.43 17.80
C SER A 593 58.60 -0.92 16.37
N ARG A 594 58.96 0.36 16.17
CA ARG A 594 59.01 1.00 14.86
C ARG A 594 60.25 0.61 14.07
N LEU A 595 61.41 0.62 14.70
CA LEU A 595 62.66 0.13 14.11
C LEU A 595 62.56 -1.36 13.78
N ALA A 596 61.89 -2.13 14.64
CA ALA A 596 61.65 -3.55 14.42
C ALA A 596 60.76 -3.80 13.20
N SER A 597 59.62 -3.10 13.13
CA SER A 597 58.69 -3.17 12.00
C SER A 597 59.34 -2.76 10.68
N ARG A 598 60.17 -1.70 10.68
CA ARG A 598 60.87 -1.18 9.49
C ARG A 598 61.83 -2.20 8.86
N HIS A 599 62.51 -3.01 9.67
CA HIS A 599 63.53 -3.97 9.21
C HIS A 599 63.09 -5.44 9.29
N GLY A 600 61.83 -5.71 9.65
CA GLY A 600 61.32 -7.06 9.84
C GLY A 600 61.97 -7.81 11.02
N ILE A 601 62.49 -7.08 12.00
CA ILE A 601 63.06 -7.64 13.23
C ILE A 601 61.91 -8.03 14.15
N ARG A 602 62.00 -9.19 14.79
CA ARG A 602 61.02 -9.58 15.82
C ARG A 602 61.62 -9.36 17.19
N VAL A 603 60.94 -8.57 18.02
CA VAL A 603 61.30 -8.34 19.42
C VAL A 603 60.25 -9.00 20.30
N ARG A 604 60.70 -9.77 21.29
CA ARG A 604 59.82 -10.41 22.26
C ARG A 604 60.42 -10.31 23.67
N LEU A 605 59.59 -9.96 24.63
CA LEU A 605 59.92 -9.96 26.05
C LEU A 605 59.46 -11.28 26.69
N GLY A 606 60.32 -11.87 27.51
CA GLY A 606 60.04 -13.06 28.30
C GLY A 606 60.64 -12.99 29.70
N PRO A 607 60.28 -13.91 30.61
CA PRO A 607 60.88 -13.98 31.93
C PRO A 607 62.35 -14.43 31.85
N SER A 608 63.22 -13.78 32.63
CA SER A 608 64.62 -14.20 32.81
C SER A 608 64.72 -15.29 33.89
N PRO A 609 65.54 -16.35 33.70
CA PRO A 609 65.91 -17.31 34.74
C PRO A 609 66.45 -16.68 36.03
N TYR A 610 66.96 -15.44 35.97
CA TYR A 610 67.51 -14.70 37.12
C TYR A 610 66.49 -13.77 37.80
N GLY A 611 65.20 -13.85 37.44
CA GLY A 611 64.10 -13.11 38.09
C GLY A 611 63.69 -11.80 37.42
N GLY A 612 64.47 -11.31 36.45
CA GLY A 612 64.17 -10.12 35.64
C GLY A 612 63.47 -10.43 34.32
N LEU A 613 63.77 -9.65 33.29
CA LEU A 613 63.27 -9.86 31.92
C LEU A 613 64.39 -10.26 30.95
N SER A 614 64.00 -10.95 29.89
CA SER A 614 64.84 -11.22 28.72
C SER A 614 64.15 -10.67 27.48
N ALA A 615 64.83 -9.76 26.77
CA ALA A 615 64.37 -9.24 25.49
C ALA A 615 65.11 -9.96 24.35
N SER A 616 64.39 -10.79 23.60
CA SER A 616 64.90 -11.50 22.44
C SER A 616 64.65 -10.69 21.16
N VAL A 617 65.72 -10.27 20.50
CA VAL A 617 65.74 -9.52 19.23
C VAL A 617 66.20 -10.44 18.12
N ALA A 618 65.27 -10.92 17.29
CA ALA A 618 65.56 -11.78 16.15
C ALA A 618 65.80 -10.94 14.88
N LEU A 619 67.08 -10.80 14.50
CA LEU A 619 67.55 -10.20 13.27
C LEU A 619 67.41 -11.21 12.12
N PRO A 620 66.59 -10.94 11.09
CA PRO A 620 66.46 -11.83 9.95
C PRO A 620 67.74 -11.86 9.11
N SER A 621 67.99 -12.98 8.42
CA SER A 621 69.16 -13.15 7.53
C SER A 621 69.28 -12.08 6.45
N SER A 622 68.18 -11.43 6.06
CA SER A 622 68.18 -10.31 5.11
C SER A 622 68.90 -9.06 5.60
N LEU A 623 69.18 -8.93 6.91
CA LEU A 623 69.95 -7.82 7.48
C LEU A 623 71.41 -8.17 7.72
N LEU A 624 71.83 -9.39 7.37
CA LEU A 624 73.15 -9.93 7.70
C LEU A 624 73.99 -10.13 6.43
N ALA A 625 75.30 -10.04 6.60
CA ALA A 625 76.30 -10.36 5.59
C ALA A 625 77.45 -11.16 6.22
N ASP A 626 78.19 -11.89 5.38
CA ASP A 626 79.42 -12.53 5.81
C ASP A 626 80.43 -11.47 6.29
N GLN A 627 81.12 -11.76 7.39
CA GLN A 627 82.05 -10.80 7.98
C GLN A 627 83.21 -10.53 6.99
N PRO A 628 83.47 -9.25 6.62
CA PRO A 628 84.60 -8.93 5.76
C PRO A 628 85.92 -9.24 6.50
N ALA A 629 86.84 -9.96 5.84
CA ALA A 629 88.18 -10.21 6.38
C ALA A 629 88.92 -8.88 6.61
N LEU A 630 89.41 -8.66 7.83
CA LEU A 630 90.13 -7.45 8.23
C LEU A 630 91.29 -7.14 7.27
N ALA A 631 91.21 -6.02 6.54
CA ALA A 631 92.39 -5.40 5.94
C ALA A 631 93.18 -4.71 7.07
N GLY A 632 94.45 -5.10 7.26
CA GLY A 632 95.26 -4.63 8.37
C GLY A 632 95.64 -3.15 8.31
N ARG A 633 95.56 -2.52 9.50
CA ARG A 633 96.06 -1.22 9.98
C ARG A 633 95.45 0.06 9.41
#